data_AF-A0A8T0KC69-F1
#
_entry.id   AF-A0A8T0KC69-F1
#
_cell.length_a   1.000
_cell.length_b   1.000
_cell.length_c   1.000
_cell.angle_alpha   90.00
_cell.angle_beta   90.00
_cell.angle_gamma   90.00
#
_symmetry.space_group_name_H-M   'P 1'
#
loop_
_entity.id
_entity.type
_entity.pdbx_description
1 polymer ?
#
loop_
_entity_poly.entity_id
_entity_poly.type
_entity_poly.pdbx_seq_one_letter_code
_entity_poly.pdbx_strand_id
1 'polypeptide(L)'
;MSEKDLGWDFHLRKLSVSGRDSNTANDPASDPSLLPSVKKLHALCKTENSEDLVARVYTSVNKIFQRAAASLSQSRTSNGLLLLAILQFYLDFGEIVLHDADPSLRTFFRSCLSREFADPVVAEATLEFLINNKKKLLTSFPNLLPQFFPLLLKLIAWNGERLEKLFLNAFPALISPGSFLPLFPSLVDLPILVVALEKVEKSSGPLIGSSIASIQKNTAPKMLLALMDEAYTGSTIEDGVGDSEYEDNSAIDVADPLFLELLKDENDGIAERPWSSPVMTAILQTSVNSPYSDKLKAVLSLTPRLLDVYFSIALQTVNNSLICALIPLLMSRYATIFPDKIFSYEVRKRLLEFMLSTFQCSPNFIALLKKPIMDRLGEAYDSPVKTELALQLCWAIGEHGGGGGSHKDEARELFESLELLLYENLSSSRVGMTQEVSLDKDTYRRSSQSRLLCFVVTAIAKLATHHRELIPRARVSLGKVARSRISDARVWRRACDFLGLMKDPAICSSILGPSRPTQGTAQKVGSINWSEGSKKMIAHIPFYILGEQEGPPFHDFSFSDIIPRR
;
A
#
# COMPACT_ATOMS: atom_id res chain seq x y z
N MET A 1 -33.43 1.04 51.50
CA MET A 1 -32.97 1.50 50.17
C MET A 1 -31.49 1.72 50.28
N SER A 2 -30.69 0.88 49.64
CA SER A 2 -29.23 0.98 49.78
C SER A 2 -28.72 2.19 48.98
N GLU A 3 -27.57 2.77 49.35
CA GLU A 3 -26.93 3.87 48.58
C GLU A 3 -26.77 3.54 47.08
N LYS A 4 -26.79 2.24 46.69
CA LYS A 4 -26.77 1.79 45.30
C LYS A 4 -28.05 2.12 44.52
N ASP A 5 -29.22 2.05 45.17
CA ASP A 5 -30.52 2.35 44.53
C ASP A 5 -30.65 3.85 44.20
N LEU A 6 -30.08 4.72 45.05
CA LEU A 6 -30.09 6.19 44.89
C LEU A 6 -29.20 6.66 43.72
N GLY A 7 -28.06 6.00 43.50
CA GLY A 7 -27.16 6.32 42.39
C GLY A 7 -27.76 5.96 41.03
N TRP A 8 -28.43 4.81 40.94
CA TRP A 8 -29.10 4.34 39.72
C TRP A 8 -30.19 5.30 39.25
N ASP A 9 -31.07 5.67 40.18
CA ASP A 9 -32.24 6.50 39.91
C ASP A 9 -31.83 7.93 39.48
N PHE A 10 -30.73 8.43 40.06
CA PHE A 10 -30.13 9.70 39.70
C PHE A 10 -29.62 9.71 38.25
N HIS A 11 -28.83 8.70 37.85
CA HIS A 11 -28.29 8.63 36.50
C HIS A 11 -29.38 8.36 35.45
N LEU A 12 -30.37 7.52 35.75
CA LEU A 12 -31.51 7.30 34.86
C LEU A 12 -32.38 8.53 34.69
N ARG A 13 -32.69 9.25 35.77
CA ARG A 13 -33.42 10.53 35.65
C ARG A 13 -32.68 11.50 34.76
N LYS A 14 -31.35 11.61 34.89
CA LYS A 14 -30.53 12.46 34.01
C LYS A 14 -30.62 12.05 32.54
N LEU A 15 -30.49 10.76 32.22
CA LEU A 15 -30.67 10.27 30.85
C LEU A 15 -32.08 10.56 30.33
N SER A 16 -33.11 10.38 31.16
CA SER A 16 -34.51 10.61 30.77
C SER A 16 -34.82 12.08 30.50
N VAL A 17 -34.20 13.01 31.23
CA VAL A 17 -34.36 14.46 31.04
C VAL A 17 -33.65 14.89 29.75
N SER A 18 -32.44 14.38 29.51
CA SER A 18 -31.69 14.66 28.27
C SER A 18 -32.34 14.01 27.04
N GLY A 19 -33.07 12.91 27.20
CA GLY A 19 -33.81 12.24 26.15
C GLY A 19 -35.22 12.80 25.84
N ARG A 20 -35.67 13.89 26.47
CA ARG A 20 -36.96 14.54 26.16
C ARG A 20 -36.81 15.47 24.95
N ASP A 21 -37.70 15.33 23.98
CA ASP A 21 -37.84 16.22 22.84
C ASP A 21 -38.47 17.55 23.29
N SER A 22 -37.63 18.54 23.61
CA SER A 22 -38.07 19.93 23.67
C SER A 22 -37.39 20.72 22.57
N ASN A 23 -38.15 21.60 21.88
CA ASN A 23 -37.66 22.47 20.80
C ASN A 23 -36.52 23.43 21.22
N THR A 24 -36.16 23.45 22.51
CA THR A 24 -35.08 24.23 23.14
C THR A 24 -33.93 23.38 23.67
N ALA A 25 -33.92 22.06 23.41
CA ALA A 25 -32.99 21.16 24.06
C ALA A 25 -31.60 21.20 23.39
N ASN A 26 -30.57 21.56 24.16
CA ASN A 26 -29.16 21.62 23.72
C ASN A 26 -28.65 20.27 23.20
N ASP A 27 -27.64 20.28 22.32
CA ASP A 27 -26.96 19.08 21.81
C ASP A 27 -26.58 18.11 22.95
N PRO A 28 -26.86 16.78 22.87
CA PRO A 28 -26.56 15.85 23.96
C PRO A 28 -25.09 15.86 24.42
N ALA A 29 -24.14 16.14 23.50
CA ALA A 29 -22.72 16.32 23.85
C ALA A 29 -22.41 17.58 24.66
N SER A 30 -23.30 18.56 24.70
CA SER A 30 -23.11 19.78 25.51
C SER A 30 -23.35 19.55 27.00
N ASP A 31 -23.93 18.42 27.42
CA ASP A 31 -24.07 18.04 28.83
C ASP A 31 -22.87 17.18 29.28
N PRO A 32 -21.90 17.74 30.02
CA PRO A 32 -20.71 17.01 30.45
C PRO A 32 -21.02 15.88 31.44
N SER A 33 -22.22 15.86 32.03
CA SER A 33 -22.64 14.84 32.99
C SER A 33 -23.24 13.59 32.32
N LEU A 34 -23.53 13.65 31.02
CA LEU A 34 -24.19 12.59 30.28
C LEU A 34 -23.27 11.38 30.04
N LEU A 35 -22.05 11.61 29.54
CA LEU A 35 -21.05 10.57 29.29
C LEU A 35 -20.69 9.77 30.56
N PRO A 36 -20.37 10.40 31.70
CA PRO A 36 -20.15 9.69 32.96
C PRO A 36 -21.37 8.88 33.41
N SER A 37 -22.58 9.42 33.21
CA SER A 37 -23.82 8.73 33.59
C SER A 37 -24.06 7.47 32.76
N VAL A 38 -23.84 7.52 31.43
CA VAL A 38 -23.90 6.33 30.55
C VAL A 38 -22.87 5.28 30.98
N LYS A 39 -21.61 5.68 31.21
CA LYS A 39 -20.56 4.76 31.67
C LYS A 39 -20.88 4.12 33.02
N LYS A 40 -21.42 4.89 33.97
CA LYS A 40 -21.79 4.38 35.30
C LYS A 40 -22.95 3.39 35.22
N LEU A 41 -23.98 3.69 34.41
CA LEU A 41 -25.11 2.78 34.19
C LEU A 41 -24.70 1.50 33.45
N HIS A 42 -23.80 1.59 32.47
CA HIS A 42 -23.20 0.42 31.82
C HIS A 42 -22.49 -0.48 32.85
N ALA A 43 -21.66 0.11 33.71
CA ALA A 43 -20.98 -0.64 34.77
C ALA A 43 -21.95 -1.30 35.75
N LEU A 44 -23.02 -0.60 36.15
CA LEU A 44 -24.07 -1.15 37.03
C LEU A 44 -24.80 -2.33 36.38
N CYS A 45 -25.18 -2.21 35.10
CA CYS A 45 -25.81 -3.30 34.36
C CYS A 45 -24.91 -4.54 34.31
N LYS A 46 -23.60 -4.33 34.15
CA LYS A 46 -22.60 -5.42 34.13
C LYS A 46 -22.43 -6.08 35.50
N THR A 47 -22.58 -5.34 36.60
CA THR A 47 -22.46 -5.89 37.96
C THR A 47 -23.72 -6.60 38.46
N GLU A 48 -24.90 -6.10 38.11
CA GLU A 48 -26.17 -6.62 38.65
C GLU A 48 -26.76 -7.73 37.76
N ASN A 49 -26.35 -7.80 36.49
CA ASN A 49 -26.76 -8.83 35.51
C ASN A 49 -28.29 -9.08 35.47
N SER A 50 -29.08 -8.02 35.69
CA SER A 50 -30.55 -8.07 35.69
C SER A 50 -31.08 -7.60 34.33
N GLU A 51 -31.82 -8.47 33.65
CA GLU A 51 -32.40 -8.19 32.33
C GLU A 51 -33.38 -7.01 32.36
N ASP A 52 -34.18 -6.88 33.44
CA ASP A 52 -35.13 -5.78 33.61
C ASP A 52 -34.47 -4.41 33.72
N LEU A 53 -33.27 -4.36 34.33
CA LEU A 53 -32.50 -3.12 34.45
C LEU A 53 -31.87 -2.75 33.12
N VAL A 54 -31.33 -3.74 32.40
CA VAL A 54 -30.78 -3.56 31.05
C VAL A 54 -31.85 -3.01 30.11
N ALA A 55 -33.07 -3.57 30.12
CA ALA A 55 -34.17 -3.09 29.29
C ALA A 55 -34.56 -1.64 29.60
N ARG A 56 -34.64 -1.27 30.89
CA ARG A 56 -34.94 0.12 31.31
C ARG A 56 -33.86 1.10 30.87
N VAL A 57 -32.59 0.78 31.10
CA VAL A 57 -31.46 1.62 30.69
C VAL A 57 -31.40 1.74 29.16
N TYR A 58 -31.60 0.64 28.45
CA TYR A 58 -31.60 0.61 26.99
C TYR A 58 -32.57 1.62 26.38
N THR A 59 -33.81 1.71 26.87
CA THR A 59 -34.79 2.67 26.31
C THR A 59 -34.33 4.12 26.39
N SER A 60 -33.64 4.48 27.48
CA SER A 60 -33.13 5.84 27.68
C SER A 60 -31.85 6.09 26.87
N VAL A 61 -30.95 5.10 26.83
CA VAL A 61 -29.72 5.14 26.02
C VAL A 61 -30.04 5.23 24.52
N ASN A 62 -31.02 4.47 24.04
CA ASN A 62 -31.42 4.50 22.63
C ASN A 62 -32.03 5.84 22.22
N LYS A 63 -32.85 6.47 23.07
CA LYS A 63 -33.36 7.83 22.80
C LYS A 63 -32.22 8.85 22.65
N ILE A 64 -31.22 8.76 23.53
CA ILE A 64 -30.05 9.64 23.47
C ILE A 64 -29.25 9.39 22.19
N PHE A 65 -29.03 8.12 21.81
CA PHE A 65 -28.35 7.78 20.57
C PHE A 65 -29.06 8.37 19.35
N GLN A 66 -30.37 8.18 19.22
CA GLN A 66 -31.14 8.69 18.08
C GLN A 66 -31.08 10.23 18.02
N ARG A 67 -31.17 10.90 19.17
CA ARG A 67 -31.05 12.36 19.23
C ARG A 67 -29.65 12.85 18.88
N ALA A 68 -28.60 12.22 19.40
CA ALA A 68 -27.23 12.56 19.08
C ALA A 68 -26.91 12.30 17.59
N ALA A 69 -27.41 11.20 17.04
CA ALA A 69 -27.28 10.89 15.61
C ALA A 69 -28.00 11.90 14.72
N ALA A 70 -29.17 12.42 15.14
CA ALA A 70 -29.90 13.46 14.42
C ALA A 70 -29.23 14.85 14.55
N SER A 71 -28.74 15.20 15.74
CA SER A 71 -28.10 16.51 16.00
C SER A 71 -26.70 16.63 15.41
N LEU A 72 -26.10 15.51 15.01
CA LEU A 72 -24.72 15.44 14.52
C LEU A 72 -24.44 16.54 13.51
N SER A 73 -25.21 16.65 12.43
CA SER A 73 -25.00 17.64 11.35
C SER A 73 -24.93 19.11 11.80
N GLN A 74 -25.52 19.45 12.95
CA GLN A 74 -25.62 20.81 13.50
C GLN A 74 -24.75 21.00 14.75
N SER A 75 -24.18 19.91 15.27
CA SER A 75 -23.42 19.87 16.51
C SER A 75 -22.07 20.57 16.35
N ARG A 76 -21.75 21.46 17.30
CA ARG A 76 -20.43 22.10 17.47
C ARG A 76 -19.55 21.37 18.50
N THR A 77 -20.15 20.50 19.30
CA THR A 77 -19.50 19.72 20.36
C THR A 77 -19.26 18.28 19.91
N SER A 78 -18.13 17.69 20.32
CA SER A 78 -17.75 16.32 19.93
C SER A 78 -18.68 15.29 20.57
N ASN A 79 -19.38 14.54 19.73
CA ASN A 79 -20.30 13.48 20.14
C ASN A 79 -19.61 12.11 20.21
N GLY A 80 -18.37 11.98 19.69
CA GLY A 80 -17.68 10.71 19.51
C GLY A 80 -17.57 9.87 20.78
N LEU A 81 -17.13 10.45 21.91
CA LEU A 81 -16.95 9.70 23.16
C LEU A 81 -18.27 9.20 23.76
N LEU A 82 -19.34 9.98 23.64
CA LEU A 82 -20.68 9.60 24.09
C LEU A 82 -21.22 8.45 23.25
N LEU A 83 -21.14 8.57 21.92
CA LEU A 83 -21.60 7.53 21.00
C LEU A 83 -20.82 6.23 21.18
N LEU A 84 -19.49 6.28 21.36
CA LEU A 84 -18.68 5.10 21.65
C LEU A 84 -19.11 4.40 22.95
N ALA A 85 -19.42 5.15 24.01
CA ALA A 85 -19.92 4.57 25.26
C ALA A 85 -21.30 3.89 25.08
N ILE A 86 -22.17 4.46 24.25
CA ILE A 86 -23.47 3.87 23.91
C ILE A 86 -23.30 2.62 23.03
N LEU A 87 -22.40 2.65 22.04
CA LEU A 87 -22.09 1.49 21.20
C LEU A 87 -21.51 0.34 22.02
N GLN A 88 -20.67 0.62 23.03
CA GLN A 88 -20.20 -0.40 23.97
C GLN A 88 -21.36 -1.05 24.71
N PHE A 89 -22.38 -0.28 25.11
CA PHE A 89 -23.59 -0.82 25.71
C PHE A 89 -24.35 -1.74 24.75
N TYR A 90 -24.50 -1.35 23.48
CA TYR A 90 -25.13 -2.20 22.47
C TYR A 90 -24.37 -3.51 22.20
N LEU A 91 -23.03 -3.47 22.16
CA LEU A 91 -22.22 -4.68 21.95
C LEU A 91 -22.23 -5.64 23.14
N ASP A 92 -22.44 -5.14 24.36
CA ASP A 92 -22.45 -5.97 25.56
C ASP A 92 -23.83 -6.51 25.91
N PHE A 93 -24.89 -5.74 25.66
CA PHE A 93 -26.24 -6.08 26.09
C PHE A 93 -27.25 -6.23 24.94
N GLY A 94 -26.84 -6.03 23.68
CA GLY A 94 -27.73 -6.05 22.52
C GLY A 94 -28.52 -7.34 22.36
N GLU A 95 -27.93 -8.50 22.68
CA GLU A 95 -28.62 -9.80 22.64
C GLU A 95 -29.78 -9.88 23.64
N ILE A 96 -29.64 -9.30 24.83
CA ILE A 96 -30.67 -9.32 25.88
C ILE A 96 -31.89 -8.51 25.46
N VAL A 97 -31.66 -7.39 24.76
CA VAL A 97 -32.73 -6.48 24.32
C VAL A 97 -33.12 -6.67 22.85
N LEU A 98 -32.60 -7.72 22.19
CA LEU A 98 -32.80 -8.01 20.77
C LEU A 98 -32.49 -6.81 19.86
N HIS A 99 -31.49 -6.02 20.22
CA HIS A 99 -31.06 -4.86 19.44
C HIS A 99 -29.96 -5.24 18.45
N ASP A 100 -30.21 -4.98 17.17
CA ASP A 100 -29.17 -5.03 16.14
C ASP A 100 -28.28 -3.77 16.21
N ALA A 101 -27.00 -3.99 16.55
CA ALA A 101 -26.01 -2.92 16.66
C ALA A 101 -25.41 -2.49 15.31
N ASP A 102 -25.58 -3.24 14.21
CA ASP A 102 -24.95 -2.94 12.91
C ASP A 102 -25.35 -1.55 12.38
N PRO A 103 -26.63 -1.13 12.36
CA PRO A 103 -27.01 0.20 11.88
C PRO A 103 -26.41 1.31 12.75
N SER A 104 -26.39 1.11 14.06
CA SER A 104 -25.84 2.08 15.03
C SER A 104 -24.32 2.26 14.85
N LEU A 105 -23.59 1.15 14.64
CA LEU A 105 -22.16 1.17 14.33
C LEU A 105 -21.90 1.91 13.01
N ARG A 106 -22.65 1.58 11.95
CA ARG A 106 -22.51 2.25 10.65
C ARG A 106 -22.77 3.75 10.72
N THR A 107 -23.80 4.17 11.46
CA THR A 107 -24.11 5.59 11.69
C THR A 107 -22.96 6.31 12.38
N PHE A 108 -22.33 5.68 13.38
CA PHE A 108 -21.15 6.25 14.03
C PHE A 108 -19.99 6.46 13.03
N PHE A 109 -19.62 5.43 12.27
CA PHE A 109 -18.53 5.57 11.27
C PHE A 109 -18.86 6.62 10.21
N ARG A 110 -20.07 6.55 9.64
CA ARG A 110 -20.46 7.37 8.49
C ARG A 110 -20.69 8.84 8.86
N SER A 111 -21.25 9.11 10.04
CA SER A 111 -21.73 10.45 10.38
C SER A 111 -20.91 11.13 11.48
N CYS A 112 -20.37 10.37 12.44
CA CYS A 112 -19.60 10.92 13.57
C CYS A 112 -18.10 10.88 13.26
N LEU A 113 -17.54 9.69 13.08
CA LEU A 113 -16.09 9.53 12.91
C LEU A 113 -15.59 10.22 11.64
N SER A 114 -16.39 10.25 10.57
CA SER A 114 -16.07 10.98 9.34
C SER A 114 -15.82 12.49 9.53
N ARG A 115 -16.28 13.08 10.65
CA ARG A 115 -16.12 14.50 10.99
C ARG A 115 -15.19 14.74 12.18
N GLU A 116 -15.08 13.75 13.06
CA GLU A 116 -14.28 13.83 14.29
C GLU A 116 -12.98 13.03 14.19
N PHE A 117 -12.63 12.44 13.04
CA PHE A 117 -11.38 11.68 12.87
C PHE A 117 -10.12 12.50 13.20
N ALA A 118 -10.19 13.82 13.08
CA ALA A 118 -9.08 14.74 13.37
C ALA A 118 -8.91 15.04 14.88
N ASP A 119 -9.90 14.71 15.72
CA ASP A 119 -9.79 14.85 17.17
C ASP A 119 -8.98 13.66 17.74
N PRO A 120 -7.81 13.90 18.35
CA PRO A 120 -6.94 12.83 18.84
C PRO A 120 -7.60 11.99 19.94
N VAL A 121 -8.47 12.57 20.77
CA VAL A 121 -9.12 11.87 21.89
C VAL A 121 -10.17 10.91 21.36
N VAL A 122 -10.96 11.34 20.36
CA VAL A 122 -11.96 10.49 19.71
C VAL A 122 -11.27 9.40 18.88
N ALA A 123 -10.19 9.74 18.19
CA ALA A 123 -9.40 8.79 17.41
C ALA A 123 -8.81 7.66 18.27
N GLU A 124 -8.19 8.01 19.40
CA GLU A 124 -7.64 7.06 20.37
C GLU A 124 -8.74 6.16 20.93
N ALA A 125 -9.82 6.75 21.46
CA ALA A 125 -10.94 6.00 22.03
C ALA A 125 -11.61 5.07 21.01
N THR A 126 -11.67 5.48 19.73
CA THR A 126 -12.17 4.63 18.64
C THR A 126 -11.28 3.42 18.44
N LEU A 127 -9.95 3.59 18.39
CA LEU A 127 -9.02 2.47 18.23
C LEU A 127 -9.06 1.52 19.42
N GLU A 128 -9.11 2.03 20.65
CA GLU A 128 -9.27 1.21 21.86
C GLU A 128 -10.57 0.40 21.82
N PHE A 129 -11.68 1.05 21.45
CA PHE A 129 -12.97 0.37 21.28
C PHE A 129 -12.88 -0.78 20.26
N LEU A 130 -12.22 -0.55 19.12
CA LEU A 130 -12.02 -1.58 18.08
C LEU A 130 -11.16 -2.75 18.57
N ILE A 131 -10.07 -2.47 19.29
CA ILE A 131 -9.17 -3.48 19.82
C ILE A 131 -9.88 -4.33 20.88
N ASN A 132 -10.56 -3.68 21.84
CA ASN A 132 -11.24 -4.35 22.94
C ASN A 132 -12.38 -5.25 22.44
N ASN A 133 -13.09 -4.84 21.39
CA ASN A 133 -14.22 -5.58 20.83
C ASN A 133 -13.87 -6.39 19.57
N LYS A 134 -12.58 -6.51 19.21
CA LYS A 134 -12.12 -7.11 17.94
C LYS A 134 -12.76 -8.46 17.63
N LYS A 135 -12.87 -9.36 18.62
CA LYS A 135 -13.45 -10.70 18.42
C LYS A 135 -14.95 -10.62 18.09
N LYS A 136 -15.72 -9.82 18.84
CA LYS A 136 -17.16 -9.62 18.60
C LYS A 136 -17.39 -8.95 17.24
N LEU A 137 -16.62 -7.93 16.92
CA LEU A 137 -16.74 -7.21 15.65
C LEU A 137 -16.46 -8.12 14.45
N LEU A 138 -15.41 -8.94 14.50
CA LEU A 138 -15.07 -9.85 13.41
C LEU A 138 -16.05 -11.02 13.23
N THR A 139 -16.74 -11.43 14.30
CA THR A 139 -17.69 -12.55 14.26
C THR A 139 -19.10 -12.09 13.90
N SER A 140 -19.59 -11.03 14.53
CA SER A 140 -20.95 -10.50 14.34
C SER A 140 -21.06 -9.50 13.18
N PHE A 141 -20.00 -8.75 12.86
CA PHE A 141 -20.02 -7.67 11.88
C PHE A 141 -18.80 -7.70 10.93
N PRO A 142 -18.54 -8.82 10.22
CA PRO A 142 -17.30 -9.04 9.48
C PRO A 142 -17.00 -7.99 8.39
N ASN A 143 -18.03 -7.34 7.84
CA ASN A 143 -17.88 -6.36 6.76
C ASN A 143 -17.70 -4.92 7.25
N LEU A 144 -17.90 -4.64 8.55
CA LEU A 144 -17.90 -3.28 9.07
C LEU A 144 -16.53 -2.60 8.88
N LEU A 145 -15.47 -3.19 9.42
CA LEU A 145 -14.13 -2.61 9.37
C LEU A 145 -13.52 -2.65 7.96
N PRO A 146 -13.69 -3.73 7.18
CA PRO A 146 -13.34 -3.73 5.76
C PRO A 146 -14.06 -2.70 4.91
N GLN A 147 -15.26 -2.26 5.27
CA GLN A 147 -15.95 -1.21 4.51
C GLN A 147 -15.44 0.18 4.87
N PHE A 148 -15.14 0.42 6.14
CA PHE A 148 -14.69 1.73 6.64
C PHE A 148 -13.16 1.86 6.75
N PHE A 149 -12.38 0.97 6.12
CA PHE A 149 -10.92 1.07 6.13
C PHE A 149 -10.39 2.43 5.66
N PRO A 150 -10.97 3.12 4.64
CA PRO A 150 -10.41 4.40 4.20
C PRO A 150 -10.54 5.49 5.26
N LEU A 151 -11.64 5.50 6.01
CA LEU A 151 -11.84 6.41 7.12
C LEU A 151 -10.84 6.14 8.25
N LEU A 152 -10.56 4.88 8.54
CA LEU A 152 -9.55 4.49 9.52
C LEU A 152 -8.13 4.84 9.05
N LEU A 153 -7.86 4.81 7.73
CA LEU A 153 -6.62 5.34 7.16
C LEU A 153 -6.54 6.88 7.25
N LYS A 154 -7.66 7.60 7.05
CA LYS A 154 -7.72 9.07 7.28
C LYS A 154 -7.43 9.41 8.74
N LEU A 155 -7.99 8.64 9.68
CA LEU A 155 -7.76 8.80 11.12
C LEU A 155 -6.28 8.65 11.48
N ILE A 156 -5.61 7.61 10.98
CA ILE A 156 -4.19 7.39 11.28
C ILE A 156 -3.28 8.34 10.51
N ALA A 157 -3.65 8.76 9.30
CA ALA A 157 -2.91 9.76 8.55
C ALA A 157 -2.82 11.09 9.33
N TRP A 158 -3.90 11.47 10.03
CA TRP A 158 -3.94 12.70 10.80
C TRP A 158 -3.31 12.60 12.20
N ASN A 159 -3.45 11.44 12.87
CA ASN A 159 -3.06 11.24 14.28
C ASN A 159 -1.88 10.26 14.47
N GLY A 160 -1.14 9.96 13.39
CA GLY A 160 -0.18 8.86 13.29
C GLY A 160 0.90 8.81 14.36
N GLU A 161 1.41 9.96 14.77
CA GLU A 161 2.51 10.08 15.76
C GLU A 161 2.22 9.39 17.09
N ARG A 162 0.96 9.42 17.55
CA ARG A 162 0.57 8.89 18.86
C ARG A 162 -0.05 7.50 18.77
N LEU A 163 -0.75 7.22 17.68
CA LEU A 163 -1.66 6.07 17.59
C LEU A 163 -1.09 4.87 16.82
N GLU A 164 0.15 4.94 16.34
CA GLU A 164 0.79 3.86 15.56
C GLU A 164 0.63 2.47 16.20
N LYS A 165 0.97 2.30 17.48
CA LYS A 165 0.91 0.99 18.14
C LYS A 165 -0.51 0.43 18.24
N LEU A 166 -1.47 1.29 18.57
CA LEU A 166 -2.88 0.90 18.65
C LEU A 166 -3.39 0.52 17.25
N PHE A 167 -3.06 1.33 16.25
CA PHE A 167 -3.48 1.07 14.88
C PHE A 167 -2.91 -0.23 14.31
N LEU A 168 -1.64 -0.55 14.56
CA LEU A 168 -1.04 -1.82 14.14
C LEU A 168 -1.77 -3.04 14.73
N ASN A 169 -2.32 -2.93 15.94
CA ASN A 169 -3.11 -4.00 16.56
C ASN A 169 -4.52 -4.17 15.94
N ALA A 170 -5.13 -3.04 15.54
CA ALA A 170 -6.43 -3.00 14.89
C ALA A 170 -6.37 -3.35 13.39
N PHE A 171 -5.26 -3.00 12.72
CA PHE A 171 -5.07 -3.07 11.27
C PHE A 171 -5.40 -4.43 10.63
N PRO A 172 -5.03 -5.59 11.21
CA PRO A 172 -5.40 -6.90 10.64
C PRO A 172 -6.91 -7.08 10.44
N ALA A 173 -7.75 -6.40 11.24
CA ALA A 173 -9.20 -6.50 11.14
C ALA A 173 -9.78 -5.77 9.91
N LEU A 174 -8.97 -4.94 9.23
CA LEU A 174 -9.35 -4.25 7.99
C LEU A 174 -9.23 -5.15 6.76
N ILE A 175 -8.49 -6.25 6.87
CA ILE A 175 -8.18 -7.13 5.74
C ILE A 175 -9.26 -8.21 5.64
N SER A 176 -10.01 -8.15 4.54
CA SER A 176 -11.01 -9.15 4.15
C SER A 176 -10.92 -9.39 2.64
N PRO A 177 -11.55 -10.44 2.09
CA PRO A 177 -11.54 -10.67 0.64
C PRO A 177 -12.04 -9.47 -0.18
N GLY A 178 -13.01 -8.70 0.34
CA GLY A 178 -13.56 -7.52 -0.35
C GLY A 178 -12.68 -6.26 -0.24
N SER A 179 -11.93 -6.11 0.86
CA SER A 179 -11.06 -4.95 1.08
C SER A 179 -9.61 -5.18 0.68
N PHE A 180 -9.18 -6.43 0.46
CA PHE A 180 -7.78 -6.80 0.27
C PHE A 180 -7.10 -6.05 -0.89
N LEU A 181 -7.68 -6.12 -2.10
CA LEU A 181 -7.14 -5.43 -3.28
C LEU A 181 -7.19 -3.90 -3.16
N PRO A 182 -8.32 -3.27 -2.79
CA PRO A 182 -8.39 -1.82 -2.69
C PRO A 182 -7.58 -1.22 -1.53
N LEU A 183 -7.29 -2.00 -0.49
CA LEU A 183 -6.48 -1.55 0.64
C LEU A 183 -5.03 -1.29 0.22
N PHE A 184 -4.46 -2.10 -0.68
CA PHE A 184 -3.06 -1.97 -1.08
C PHE A 184 -2.71 -0.57 -1.64
N PRO A 185 -3.40 -0.03 -2.67
CA PRO A 185 -3.13 1.31 -3.16
C PRO A 185 -3.28 2.37 -2.07
N SER A 186 -4.31 2.27 -1.22
CA SER A 186 -4.54 3.21 -0.12
C SER A 186 -3.45 3.19 0.96
N LEU A 187 -2.77 2.06 1.17
CA LEU A 187 -1.60 2.00 2.05
C LEU A 187 -0.39 2.69 1.44
N VAL A 188 -0.09 2.40 0.17
CA VAL A 188 1.03 3.05 -0.55
C VAL A 188 0.82 4.56 -0.66
N ASP A 189 -0.44 4.99 -0.77
CA ASP A 189 -0.86 6.38 -0.89
C ASP A 189 -1.06 7.10 0.45
N LEU A 190 -0.78 6.46 1.58
CA LEU A 190 -1.00 7.08 2.89
C LEU A 190 -0.23 8.41 3.08
N PRO A 191 1.04 8.56 2.64
CA PRO A 191 1.71 9.86 2.68
C PRO A 191 1.01 10.93 1.83
N ILE A 192 0.42 10.53 0.71
CA ILE A 192 -0.28 11.44 -0.19
C ILE A 192 -1.60 11.91 0.45
N LEU A 193 -2.27 11.01 1.18
CA LEU A 193 -3.44 11.35 1.97
C LEU A 193 -3.13 12.42 3.02
N VAL A 194 -1.98 12.34 3.69
CA VAL A 194 -1.53 13.40 4.63
C VAL A 194 -1.39 14.73 3.92
N VAL A 195 -0.66 14.76 2.80
CA VAL A 195 -0.47 16.00 2.01
C VAL A 195 -1.80 16.60 1.58
N ALA A 196 -2.75 15.76 1.15
CA ALA A 196 -4.09 16.19 0.78
C ALA A 196 -4.84 16.83 1.96
N LEU A 197 -4.83 16.17 3.12
CA LEU A 197 -5.49 16.67 4.32
C LEU A 197 -4.88 17.98 4.82
N GLU A 198 -3.55 18.11 4.79
CA GLU A 198 -2.86 19.35 5.18
C GLU A 198 -3.16 20.52 4.24
N LYS A 199 -3.28 20.26 2.93
CA LYS A 199 -3.72 21.28 1.98
C LYS A 199 -5.16 21.73 2.25
N VAL A 200 -6.06 20.80 2.59
CA VAL A 200 -7.44 21.15 2.96
C VAL A 200 -7.48 21.96 4.25
N GLU A 201 -6.71 21.59 5.28
CA GLU A 201 -6.63 22.37 6.53
C GLU A 201 -6.15 23.81 6.27
N LYS A 202 -5.12 23.98 5.45
CA LYS A 202 -4.60 25.32 5.09
C LYS A 202 -5.62 26.17 4.33
N SER A 203 -6.41 25.57 3.44
CA SER A 203 -7.40 26.29 2.63
C SER A 203 -8.74 26.54 3.33
N SER A 204 -9.15 25.65 4.24
CA SER A 204 -10.51 25.59 4.77
C SER A 204 -10.61 25.77 6.29
N GLY A 205 -9.47 25.84 7.00
CA GLY A 205 -9.41 25.90 8.46
C GLY A 205 -9.44 24.51 9.12
N PRO A 206 -9.65 24.44 10.45
CA PRO A 206 -9.56 23.18 11.20
C PRO A 206 -10.49 22.09 10.66
N LEU A 207 -9.94 20.87 10.50
CA LEU A 207 -10.69 19.69 10.02
C LEU A 207 -11.64 19.10 11.07
N ILE A 208 -11.63 19.60 12.31
CA ILE A 208 -12.47 19.09 13.39
C ILE A 208 -13.91 19.60 13.21
N GLY A 209 -14.86 18.69 13.12
CA GLY A 209 -16.30 18.99 13.09
C GLY A 209 -16.86 19.40 11.72
N SER A 210 -16.00 19.69 10.73
CA SER A 210 -16.39 19.95 9.35
C SER A 210 -16.43 18.64 8.56
N SER A 211 -17.55 18.35 7.89
CA SER A 211 -17.56 17.26 6.91
C SER A 211 -16.84 17.74 5.66
N ILE A 212 -15.88 16.98 5.12
CA ILE A 212 -15.18 17.32 3.88
C ILE A 212 -16.19 17.58 2.73
N ALA A 213 -17.33 16.87 2.72
CA ALA A 213 -18.42 17.10 1.78
C ALA A 213 -19.12 18.47 1.96
N SER A 214 -19.18 19.01 3.18
CA SER A 214 -19.71 20.36 3.46
C SER A 214 -18.74 21.47 3.04
N ILE A 215 -17.43 21.21 3.10
CA ILE A 215 -16.40 22.12 2.58
C ILE A 215 -16.58 22.29 1.06
N GLN A 216 -16.82 21.20 0.33
CA GLN A 216 -17.11 21.24 -1.12
C GLN A 216 -18.38 22.05 -1.45
N LYS A 217 -19.44 21.94 -0.65
CA LYS A 217 -20.71 22.68 -0.88
C LYS A 217 -20.59 24.18 -0.59
N ASN A 218 -19.74 24.58 0.35
CA ASN A 218 -19.53 26.00 0.71
C ASN A 218 -18.67 26.78 -0.30
N THR A 219 -18.08 26.12 -1.30
CA THR A 219 -17.28 26.77 -2.35
C THR A 219 -18.16 27.39 -3.46
N ALA A 220 -19.29 26.78 -3.80
CA ALA A 220 -20.18 27.30 -4.85
C ALA A 220 -20.78 28.69 -4.53
N PRO A 221 -21.21 29.01 -3.30
CA PRO A 221 -21.67 30.35 -2.94
C PRO A 221 -20.55 31.41 -2.97
N LYS A 222 -19.32 31.05 -2.58
CA LYS A 222 -18.16 31.96 -2.60
C LYS A 222 -17.71 32.30 -4.03
N MET A 223 -17.74 31.31 -4.93
CA MET A 223 -17.43 31.50 -6.34
C MET A 223 -18.50 32.36 -7.04
N LEU A 224 -19.78 32.19 -6.67
CA LEU A 224 -20.85 33.10 -7.09
C LEU A 224 -20.67 34.52 -6.54
N LEU A 225 -20.26 34.66 -5.28
CA LEU A 225 -20.01 35.97 -4.68
C LEU A 225 -18.83 36.69 -5.37
N ALA A 226 -17.76 35.96 -5.69
CA ALA A 226 -16.61 36.50 -6.42
C ALA A 226 -16.97 36.90 -7.86
N LEU A 227 -17.77 36.09 -8.57
CA LEU A 227 -18.28 36.43 -9.91
C LEU A 227 -19.26 37.60 -9.88
N MET A 228 -20.04 37.75 -8.82
CA MET A 228 -20.91 38.90 -8.60
C MET A 228 -20.10 40.17 -8.31
N ASP A 229 -19.04 40.08 -7.49
CA ASP A 229 -18.14 41.21 -7.22
C ASP A 229 -17.36 41.62 -8.49
N GLU A 230 -16.93 40.67 -9.32
CA GLU A 230 -16.30 40.94 -10.62
C GLU A 230 -17.27 41.65 -11.58
N ALA A 231 -18.53 41.21 -11.64
CA ALA A 231 -19.58 41.85 -12.44
C ALA A 231 -19.99 43.24 -11.90
N TYR A 232 -19.80 43.51 -10.60
CA TYR A 232 -20.20 44.76 -9.95
C TYR A 232 -19.07 45.80 -9.87
N THR A 233 -17.82 45.35 -9.81
CA THR A 233 -16.63 46.22 -9.71
C THR A 233 -15.92 46.45 -11.05
N GLY A 234 -16.20 45.62 -12.07
CA GLY A 234 -15.70 45.82 -13.42
C GLY A 234 -14.19 45.65 -13.59
N SER A 235 -13.47 45.12 -12.60
CA SER A 235 -12.05 44.82 -12.72
C SER A 235 -11.85 43.57 -13.54
N THR A 236 -11.73 43.75 -14.86
CA THR A 236 -11.09 42.75 -15.72
C THR A 236 -9.65 42.57 -15.24
N ILE A 237 -9.20 41.33 -15.13
CA ILE A 237 -7.77 41.01 -15.03
C ILE A 237 -7.14 41.51 -16.34
N GLU A 238 -6.63 42.73 -16.35
CA GLU A 238 -5.84 43.27 -17.46
C GLU A 238 -4.43 42.66 -17.41
N ASP A 239 -4.09 42.00 -18.50
CA ASP A 239 -2.75 41.56 -18.87
C ASP A 239 -1.93 42.82 -19.23
N GLY A 240 -1.02 43.26 -18.35
CA GLY A 240 -0.31 44.53 -18.50
C GLY A 240 0.92 44.67 -17.61
N VAL A 241 2.09 44.52 -18.24
CA VAL A 241 3.44 44.78 -17.73
C VAL A 241 3.53 46.11 -16.96
N GLY A 242 3.95 46.06 -15.70
CA GLY A 242 4.24 47.26 -14.89
C GLY A 242 4.80 46.89 -13.51
N ASP A 243 6.08 47.19 -13.30
CA ASP A 243 6.87 46.91 -12.10
C ASP A 243 6.18 47.36 -10.80
N SER A 244 5.89 46.41 -9.90
CA SER A 244 5.73 46.69 -8.48
C SER A 244 6.15 45.48 -7.65
N GLU A 245 7.30 45.63 -7.00
CA GLU A 245 7.85 44.70 -6.03
C GLU A 245 7.00 44.74 -4.75
N TYR A 246 6.00 43.86 -4.66
CA TYR A 246 5.49 43.37 -3.38
C TYR A 246 5.28 41.86 -3.52
N GLU A 247 6.13 41.08 -2.85
CA GLU A 247 5.96 39.64 -2.69
C GLU A 247 4.66 39.35 -1.92
N ASP A 248 3.58 39.11 -2.66
CA ASP A 248 2.37 38.47 -2.13
C ASP A 248 2.14 37.15 -2.88
N ASN A 249 2.99 36.16 -2.59
CA ASN A 249 2.82 34.79 -3.07
C ASN A 249 1.75 34.09 -2.23
N SER A 250 0.47 34.24 -2.61
CA SER A 250 -0.53 33.16 -2.70
C SER A 250 -1.95 33.73 -2.81
N ALA A 251 -2.32 34.18 -4.01
CA ALA A 251 -3.73 34.29 -4.36
C ALA A 251 -4.37 32.88 -4.33
N ILE A 252 -4.99 32.54 -3.20
CA ILE A 252 -6.07 31.58 -2.97
C ILE A 252 -6.07 30.40 -3.97
N ASP A 253 -5.15 29.45 -3.77
CA ASP A 253 -5.19 28.15 -4.46
C ASP A 253 -6.26 27.28 -3.78
N VAL A 254 -7.51 27.51 -4.18
CA VAL A 254 -8.69 26.72 -3.82
C VAL A 254 -8.35 25.26 -4.06
N ALA A 255 -8.31 24.45 -2.99
CA ALA A 255 -7.90 23.05 -3.00
C ALA A 255 -8.21 22.35 -4.34
N ASP A 256 -7.15 22.12 -5.12
CA ASP A 256 -7.18 21.54 -6.46
C ASP A 256 -8.20 20.40 -6.56
N PRO A 257 -9.13 20.42 -7.53
CA PRO A 257 -10.18 19.41 -7.71
C PRO A 257 -9.71 17.96 -7.54
N LEU A 258 -8.45 17.67 -7.90
CA LEU A 258 -7.79 16.37 -7.73
C LEU A 258 -7.67 15.90 -6.27
N PHE A 259 -7.33 16.79 -5.33
CA PHE A 259 -7.25 16.43 -3.90
C PHE A 259 -8.62 16.29 -3.27
N LEU A 260 -9.58 17.09 -3.71
CA LEU A 260 -10.96 16.98 -3.26
C LEU A 260 -11.59 15.67 -3.74
N GLU A 261 -11.24 15.18 -4.93
CA GLU A 261 -11.63 13.85 -5.41
C GLU A 261 -10.97 12.73 -4.60
N LEU A 262 -9.70 12.86 -4.23
CA LEU A 262 -9.00 11.92 -3.33
C LEU A 262 -9.63 11.87 -1.93
N LEU A 263 -10.25 12.96 -1.49
CA LEU A 263 -10.81 13.11 -0.15
C LEU A 263 -12.33 12.90 -0.08
N LYS A 264 -13.02 12.73 -1.22
CA LYS A 264 -14.46 12.43 -1.27
C LYS A 264 -14.77 11.25 -0.34
N ASP A 265 -15.97 11.28 0.22
CA ASP A 265 -16.45 10.23 1.11
C ASP A 265 -16.53 8.93 0.31
N GLU A 266 -15.59 8.00 0.54
CA GLU A 266 -15.35 6.82 -0.29
C GLU A 266 -16.44 5.74 -0.15
N ASN A 267 -17.53 6.05 0.55
CA ASN A 267 -18.73 5.21 0.61
C ASN A 267 -19.47 5.09 -0.74
N ASP A 268 -19.11 5.91 -1.75
CA ASP A 268 -19.64 5.87 -3.12
C ASP A 268 -18.71 5.13 -4.11
N GLY A 269 -17.63 4.49 -3.63
CA GLY A 269 -16.66 3.76 -4.43
C GLY A 269 -15.29 4.42 -4.46
N ILE A 270 -14.25 3.61 -4.64
CA ILE A 270 -12.86 4.09 -4.75
C ILE A 270 -12.68 4.61 -6.18
N ALA A 271 -12.62 5.94 -6.33
CA ALA A 271 -12.35 6.55 -7.63
C ALA A 271 -10.97 6.12 -8.16
N GLU A 272 -10.87 5.86 -9.47
CA GLU A 272 -9.59 5.63 -10.13
C GLU A 272 -8.72 6.88 -9.98
N ARG A 273 -7.63 6.75 -9.26
CA ARG A 273 -6.75 7.86 -8.92
C ARG A 273 -5.78 8.12 -10.11
N PRO A 274 -5.76 9.32 -10.72
CA PRO A 274 -4.99 9.61 -11.94
C PRO A 274 -3.51 9.88 -11.65
N TRP A 275 -2.80 8.86 -11.13
CA TRP A 275 -1.41 8.96 -10.67
C TRP A 275 -0.37 9.21 -11.77
N SER A 276 -0.71 8.94 -13.03
CA SER A 276 0.14 9.23 -14.20
C SER A 276 -0.01 10.66 -14.70
N SER A 277 -0.82 11.50 -14.05
CA SER A 277 -0.98 12.91 -14.45
C SER A 277 0.29 13.72 -14.12
N PRO A 278 0.84 14.49 -15.08
CA PRO A 278 1.97 15.38 -14.85
C PRO A 278 1.73 16.37 -13.70
N VAL A 279 0.48 16.78 -13.52
CA VAL A 279 0.03 17.71 -12.47
C VAL A 279 0.26 17.11 -11.08
N MET A 280 -0.14 15.86 -10.87
CA MET A 280 0.05 15.18 -9.59
C MET A 280 1.54 14.96 -9.29
N THR A 281 2.34 14.62 -10.30
CA THR A 281 3.79 14.48 -10.12
C THR A 281 4.46 15.80 -9.76
N ALA A 282 4.06 16.92 -10.36
CA ALA A 282 4.59 18.23 -10.03
C ALA A 282 4.24 18.63 -8.59
N ILE A 283 3.00 18.37 -8.15
CA ILE A 283 2.57 18.67 -6.78
C ILE A 283 3.30 17.82 -5.73
N LEU A 284 3.52 16.55 -6.02
CA LEU A 284 4.28 15.69 -5.12
C LEU A 284 5.74 16.15 -5.03
N GLN A 285 6.34 16.59 -6.15
CA GLN A 285 7.70 17.16 -6.14
C GLN A 285 7.78 18.47 -5.36
N THR A 286 6.80 19.37 -5.46
CA THR A 286 6.79 20.60 -4.65
C THR A 286 6.64 20.32 -3.16
N SER A 287 5.86 19.28 -2.79
CA SER A 287 5.74 18.86 -1.38
C SER A 287 7.03 18.29 -0.78
N VAL A 288 7.92 17.74 -1.60
CA VAL A 288 9.24 17.25 -1.16
C VAL A 288 10.24 18.37 -0.89
N ASN A 289 10.03 19.54 -1.49
CA ASN A 289 10.94 20.69 -1.33
C ASN A 289 10.69 21.49 -0.05
N SER A 290 9.57 21.26 0.65
CA SER A 290 9.27 21.85 1.96
C SER A 290 9.65 20.92 3.12
N PRO A 291 10.02 21.44 4.30
CA PRO A 291 10.25 20.59 5.47
C PRO A 291 8.99 19.77 5.78
N TYR A 292 9.16 18.45 5.92
CA TYR A 292 8.05 17.55 6.23
C TYR A 292 7.44 17.87 7.60
N SER A 293 6.11 17.88 7.65
CA SER A 293 5.37 17.90 8.91
C SER A 293 5.67 16.64 9.74
N ASP A 294 5.47 16.72 11.05
CA ASP A 294 5.68 15.57 11.93
C ASP A 294 4.69 14.43 11.62
N LYS A 295 3.46 14.79 11.19
CA LYS A 295 2.44 13.85 10.67
C LYS A 295 2.96 13.06 9.47
N LEU A 296 3.54 13.76 8.49
CA LEU A 296 4.08 13.12 7.29
C LEU A 296 5.27 12.21 7.65
N LYS A 297 6.18 12.65 8.53
CA LYS A 297 7.29 11.81 9.00
C LYS A 297 6.80 10.53 9.67
N ALA A 298 5.79 10.63 10.53
CA ALA A 298 5.20 9.48 11.21
C ALA A 298 4.53 8.50 10.22
N VAL A 299 3.86 9.01 9.18
CA VAL A 299 3.23 8.16 8.16
C VAL A 299 4.26 7.51 7.23
N LEU A 300 5.34 8.21 6.88
CA LEU A 300 6.44 7.66 6.09
C LEU A 300 7.12 6.48 6.80
N SER A 301 7.24 6.51 8.13
CA SER A 301 7.79 5.38 8.92
C SER A 301 6.76 4.27 9.19
N LEU A 302 5.48 4.63 9.36
CA LEU A 302 4.40 3.68 9.64
C LEU A 302 4.05 2.82 8.42
N THR A 303 4.00 3.41 7.23
CA THR A 303 3.49 2.76 6.02
C THR A 303 4.24 1.47 5.65
N PRO A 304 5.59 1.40 5.66
CA PRO A 304 6.30 0.14 5.44
C PRO A 304 5.93 -0.94 6.46
N ARG A 305 5.69 -0.58 7.73
CA ARG A 305 5.29 -1.53 8.78
C ARG A 305 3.88 -2.07 8.54
N LEU A 306 2.96 -1.23 8.05
CA LEU A 306 1.62 -1.68 7.64
C LEU A 306 1.70 -2.64 6.45
N LEU A 307 2.58 -2.39 5.49
CA LEU A 307 2.84 -3.30 4.38
C LEU A 307 3.41 -4.64 4.86
N ASP A 308 4.31 -4.65 5.84
CA ASP A 308 4.84 -5.89 6.44
C ASP A 308 3.70 -6.74 7.03
N VAL A 309 2.79 -6.12 7.79
CA VAL A 309 1.60 -6.82 8.34
C VAL A 309 0.67 -7.28 7.22
N TYR A 310 0.38 -6.43 6.23
CA TYR A 310 -0.49 -6.74 5.10
C TYR A 310 0.03 -7.94 4.29
N PHE A 311 1.32 -7.95 3.95
CA PHE A 311 1.96 -9.04 3.21
C PHE A 311 2.09 -10.31 4.03
N SER A 312 2.34 -10.21 5.34
CA SER A 312 2.37 -11.39 6.22
C SER A 312 1.02 -12.12 6.24
N ILE A 313 -0.09 -11.36 6.30
CA ILE A 313 -1.45 -11.89 6.27
C ILE A 313 -1.77 -12.45 4.88
N ALA A 314 -1.37 -11.73 3.82
CA ALA A 314 -1.55 -12.18 2.44
C ALA A 314 -0.94 -13.57 2.20
N LEU A 315 0.28 -13.82 2.68
CA LEU A 315 0.96 -15.11 2.50
C LEU A 315 0.36 -16.24 3.35
N GLN A 316 -0.34 -15.93 4.45
CA GLN A 316 -0.85 -16.93 5.39
C GLN A 316 -2.32 -17.31 5.13
N THR A 317 -3.17 -16.33 4.81
CA THR A 317 -4.63 -16.52 4.89
C THR A 317 -5.38 -16.23 3.59
N VAL A 318 -4.77 -15.51 2.64
CA VAL A 318 -5.46 -15.04 1.43
C VAL A 318 -5.37 -16.09 0.32
N ASN A 319 -6.44 -16.19 -0.49
CA ASN A 319 -6.51 -17.12 -1.61
C ASN A 319 -5.57 -16.71 -2.77
N ASN A 320 -5.07 -17.73 -3.47
CA ASN A 320 -4.16 -17.55 -4.60
C ASN A 320 -4.71 -16.64 -5.71
N SER A 321 -6.03 -16.60 -5.93
CA SER A 321 -6.63 -15.73 -6.95
C SER A 321 -6.53 -14.24 -6.61
N LEU A 322 -6.75 -13.85 -5.34
CA LEU A 322 -6.56 -12.46 -4.92
C LEU A 322 -5.09 -12.08 -4.92
N ILE A 323 -4.19 -12.98 -4.50
CA ILE A 323 -2.74 -12.75 -4.57
C ILE A 323 -2.30 -12.55 -6.03
N CYS A 324 -2.79 -13.38 -6.96
CA CYS A 324 -2.49 -13.25 -8.38
C CYS A 324 -3.01 -11.90 -8.95
N ALA A 325 -4.19 -11.45 -8.52
CA ALA A 325 -4.75 -10.15 -8.92
C ALA A 325 -4.00 -8.96 -8.31
N LEU A 326 -3.37 -9.13 -7.15
CA LEU A 326 -2.58 -8.10 -6.49
C LEU A 326 -1.27 -7.81 -7.24
N ILE A 327 -0.59 -8.82 -7.78
CA ILE A 327 0.74 -8.68 -8.40
C ILE A 327 0.80 -7.59 -9.49
N PRO A 328 -0.13 -7.51 -10.46
CA PRO A 328 -0.17 -6.40 -11.43
C PRO A 328 -0.29 -5.02 -10.78
N LEU A 329 -1.03 -4.90 -9.68
CA LEU A 329 -1.13 -3.64 -8.92
C LEU A 329 0.22 -3.28 -8.30
N LEU A 330 0.95 -4.25 -7.74
CA LEU A 330 2.30 -4.02 -7.20
C LEU A 330 3.25 -3.54 -8.30
N MET A 331 3.23 -4.20 -9.46
CA MET A 331 4.04 -3.82 -10.63
C MET A 331 3.72 -2.41 -11.11
N SER A 332 2.43 -2.05 -11.18
CA SER A 332 2.00 -0.71 -11.59
C SER A 332 2.45 0.36 -10.61
N ARG A 333 2.34 0.09 -9.30
CA ARG A 333 2.67 1.06 -8.26
C ARG A 333 4.16 1.17 -8.00
N TYR A 334 4.98 0.22 -8.44
CA TYR A 334 6.43 0.20 -8.18
C TYR A 334 7.17 1.49 -8.61
N ALA A 335 6.77 2.08 -9.73
CA ALA A 335 7.34 3.33 -10.24
C ALA A 335 6.63 4.59 -9.73
N THR A 336 5.38 4.49 -9.26
CA THR A 336 4.52 5.62 -8.85
C THR A 336 4.30 5.62 -7.33
N ILE A 337 5.40 5.81 -6.58
CA ILE A 337 5.42 5.90 -5.11
C ILE A 337 5.72 7.34 -4.70
N PHE A 338 5.28 7.75 -3.51
CA PHE A 338 5.60 9.06 -2.95
C PHE A 338 7.12 9.35 -3.03
N PRO A 339 7.55 10.51 -3.57
CA PRO A 339 8.94 10.76 -3.96
C PRO A 339 9.90 11.08 -2.80
N ASP A 340 9.80 10.35 -1.68
CA ASP A 340 10.80 10.34 -0.62
C ASP A 340 11.80 9.18 -0.80
N LYS A 341 13.10 9.45 -0.65
CA LYS A 341 14.16 8.47 -0.97
C LYS A 341 14.15 7.24 -0.07
N ILE A 342 14.03 7.44 1.24
CA ILE A 342 14.07 6.35 2.23
C ILE A 342 12.78 5.54 2.12
N PHE A 343 11.64 6.22 2.10
CA PHE A 343 10.34 5.61 1.96
C PHE A 343 10.22 4.81 0.66
N SER A 344 10.59 5.39 -0.48
CA SER A 344 10.53 4.71 -1.78
C SER A 344 11.37 3.45 -1.79
N TYR A 345 12.56 3.48 -1.19
CA TYR A 345 13.42 2.30 -1.09
C TYR A 345 12.76 1.20 -0.24
N GLU A 346 12.30 1.54 0.97
CA GLU A 346 11.69 0.59 1.90
C GLU A 346 10.41 -0.04 1.35
N VAL A 347 9.56 0.74 0.68
CA VAL A 347 8.34 0.23 0.04
C VAL A 347 8.71 -0.67 -1.14
N ARG A 348 9.54 -0.20 -2.09
CA ARG A 348 9.94 -1.00 -3.27
C ARG A 348 10.55 -2.33 -2.89
N LYS A 349 11.42 -2.35 -1.87
CA LYS A 349 12.02 -3.56 -1.33
C LYS A 349 10.95 -4.57 -0.92
N ARG A 350 9.96 -4.16 -0.11
CA ARG A 350 8.85 -5.01 0.33
C ARG A 350 7.98 -5.50 -0.81
N LEU A 351 7.67 -4.63 -1.79
CA LEU A 351 6.91 -5.02 -2.98
C LEU A 351 7.62 -6.14 -3.74
N LEU A 352 8.94 -6.00 -3.96
CA LEU A 352 9.75 -7.01 -4.64
C LEU A 352 9.84 -8.30 -3.84
N GLU A 353 10.17 -8.22 -2.55
CA GLU A 353 10.28 -9.39 -1.67
C GLU A 353 8.97 -10.19 -1.64
N PHE A 354 7.84 -9.49 -1.54
CA PHE A 354 6.53 -10.13 -1.61
C PHE A 354 6.27 -10.78 -2.97
N MET A 355 6.46 -10.06 -4.09
CA MET A 355 6.27 -10.62 -5.43
C MET A 355 7.13 -11.87 -5.67
N LEU A 356 8.42 -11.80 -5.35
CA LEU A 356 9.33 -12.93 -5.51
C LEU A 356 8.93 -14.11 -4.61
N SER A 357 8.50 -13.85 -3.38
CA SER A 357 7.99 -14.89 -2.48
C SER A 357 6.72 -15.55 -3.04
N THR A 358 5.80 -14.77 -3.62
CA THR A 358 4.59 -15.30 -4.24
C THR A 358 4.88 -16.16 -5.47
N PHE A 359 5.85 -15.77 -6.32
CA PHE A 359 6.30 -16.60 -7.44
C PHE A 359 7.01 -17.87 -6.98
N GLN A 360 7.76 -17.81 -5.88
CA GLN A 360 8.38 -18.99 -5.30
C GLN A 360 7.36 -19.98 -4.73
N CYS A 361 6.31 -19.48 -4.06
CA CYS A 361 5.23 -20.30 -3.54
C CYS A 361 4.31 -20.86 -4.63
N SER A 362 4.03 -20.05 -5.66
CA SER A 362 3.11 -20.38 -6.77
C SER A 362 3.72 -20.00 -8.13
N PRO A 363 4.61 -20.85 -8.70
CA PRO A 363 5.28 -20.59 -9.98
C PRO A 363 4.31 -20.33 -11.14
N ASN A 364 3.15 -20.97 -11.13
CA ASN A 364 2.08 -20.83 -12.11
C ASN A 364 1.57 -19.39 -12.29
N PHE A 365 1.75 -18.51 -11.29
CA PHE A 365 1.40 -17.09 -11.42
C PHE A 365 2.15 -16.40 -12.56
N ILE A 366 3.38 -16.84 -12.88
CA ILE A 366 4.16 -16.25 -13.97
C ILE A 366 3.47 -16.51 -15.32
N ALA A 367 2.92 -17.72 -15.51
CA ALA A 367 2.17 -18.06 -16.73
C ALA A 367 0.85 -17.27 -16.79
N LEU A 368 0.12 -17.17 -15.67
CA LEU A 368 -1.14 -16.43 -15.60
C LEU A 368 -0.95 -14.92 -15.83
N LEU A 369 0.18 -14.36 -15.38
CA LEU A 369 0.51 -12.94 -15.45
C LEU A 369 1.45 -12.60 -16.60
N LYS A 370 1.55 -13.46 -17.62
CA LYS A 370 2.48 -13.28 -18.75
C LYS A 370 2.36 -11.90 -19.39
N LYS A 371 1.13 -11.42 -19.63
CA LYS A 371 0.88 -10.12 -20.27
C LYS A 371 1.34 -8.94 -19.41
N PRO A 372 0.88 -8.79 -18.14
CA PRO A 372 1.42 -7.78 -17.24
C PRO A 372 2.95 -7.79 -17.11
N ILE A 373 3.56 -8.98 -17.07
CA ILE A 373 5.02 -9.14 -17.00
C ILE A 373 5.68 -8.61 -18.28
N MET A 374 5.18 -9.00 -19.45
CA MET A 374 5.70 -8.57 -20.75
C MET A 374 5.59 -7.05 -20.93
N ASP A 375 4.46 -6.46 -20.56
CA ASP A 375 4.25 -5.00 -20.62
C ASP A 375 5.32 -4.27 -19.78
N ARG A 376 5.62 -4.75 -18.58
CA ARG A 376 6.65 -4.16 -17.70
C ARG A 376 8.08 -4.38 -18.19
N LEU A 377 8.34 -5.47 -18.91
CA LEU A 377 9.64 -5.68 -19.56
C LEU A 377 9.85 -4.71 -20.73
N GLY A 378 8.79 -4.38 -21.47
CA GLY A 378 8.86 -3.38 -22.54
C GLY A 378 9.21 -1.97 -22.05
N GLU A 379 8.75 -1.62 -20.84
CA GLU A 379 9.01 -0.31 -20.21
C GLU A 379 10.38 -0.22 -19.49
N ALA A 380 11.23 -1.24 -19.59
CA ALA A 380 12.47 -1.34 -18.81
C ALA A 380 13.45 -0.18 -19.03
N TYR A 381 13.36 0.53 -20.17
CA TYR A 381 14.26 1.63 -20.53
C TYR A 381 13.75 3.02 -20.13
N ASP A 382 12.50 3.15 -19.70
CA ASP A 382 11.92 4.47 -19.40
C ASP A 382 12.57 5.12 -18.17
N SER A 383 12.91 4.30 -17.17
CA SER A 383 13.49 4.78 -15.92
C SER A 383 14.33 3.70 -15.23
N PRO A 384 15.35 4.07 -14.42
CA PRO A 384 16.16 3.10 -13.69
C PRO A 384 15.34 2.26 -12.71
N VAL A 385 14.26 2.83 -12.16
CA VAL A 385 13.33 2.12 -11.29
C VAL A 385 12.64 0.99 -12.07
N LYS A 386 12.08 1.29 -13.24
CA LYS A 386 11.47 0.26 -14.10
C LYS A 386 12.49 -0.79 -14.55
N THR A 387 13.74 -0.40 -14.81
CA THR A 387 14.83 -1.36 -15.08
C THR A 387 15.00 -2.35 -13.93
N GLU A 388 15.04 -1.90 -12.67
CA GLU A 388 15.19 -2.81 -11.52
C GLU A 388 14.04 -3.81 -11.43
N LEU A 389 12.80 -3.37 -11.64
CA LEU A 389 11.64 -4.27 -11.69
C LEU A 389 11.82 -5.31 -12.81
N ALA A 390 12.18 -4.87 -14.01
CA ALA A 390 12.38 -5.74 -15.16
C ALA A 390 13.46 -6.81 -14.92
N LEU A 391 14.54 -6.48 -14.18
CA LEU A 391 15.56 -7.45 -13.79
C LEU A 391 14.97 -8.56 -12.91
N GLN A 392 14.19 -8.18 -11.89
CA GLN A 392 13.56 -9.15 -10.98
C GLN A 392 12.55 -10.04 -11.71
N LEU A 393 11.79 -9.47 -12.65
CA LEU A 393 10.87 -10.24 -13.50
C LEU A 393 11.60 -11.20 -14.44
N CYS A 394 12.70 -10.76 -15.08
CA CYS A 394 13.54 -11.65 -15.89
C CYS A 394 14.09 -12.81 -15.06
N TRP A 395 14.56 -12.53 -13.85
CA TRP A 395 15.03 -13.56 -12.93
C TRP A 395 13.91 -14.55 -12.59
N ALA A 396 12.72 -14.06 -12.23
CA ALA A 396 11.58 -14.90 -11.89
C ALA A 396 11.14 -15.80 -13.05
N ILE A 397 11.07 -15.27 -14.28
CA ILE A 397 10.76 -16.07 -15.49
C ILE A 397 11.74 -17.22 -15.64
N GLY A 398 13.04 -16.93 -15.53
CA GLY A 398 14.09 -17.94 -15.67
C GLY A 398 14.08 -18.98 -14.55
N GLU A 399 14.02 -18.53 -13.29
CA GLU A 399 14.08 -19.41 -12.11
C GLU A 399 12.94 -20.40 -12.05
N HIS A 400 11.74 -19.96 -12.43
CA HIS A 400 10.50 -20.75 -12.33
C HIS A 400 10.05 -21.32 -13.67
N GLY A 401 10.90 -21.28 -14.71
CA GLY A 401 10.59 -21.85 -16.02
C GLY A 401 9.32 -21.30 -16.65
N GLY A 402 9.03 -20.01 -16.48
CA GLY A 402 7.88 -19.35 -17.10
C GLY A 402 6.50 -19.82 -16.62
N GLY A 403 6.41 -20.46 -15.44
CA GLY A 403 5.15 -21.02 -14.93
C GLY A 403 5.28 -22.44 -14.39
N GLY A 404 6.36 -23.13 -14.75
CA GLY A 404 6.58 -24.56 -14.47
C GLY A 404 6.34 -25.44 -15.70
N GLY A 405 6.61 -26.74 -15.58
CA GLY A 405 6.64 -27.67 -16.70
C GLY A 405 5.31 -27.91 -17.44
N SER A 406 4.18 -27.54 -16.84
CA SER A 406 2.85 -27.63 -17.46
C SER A 406 2.53 -26.47 -18.40
N HIS A 407 3.23 -25.33 -18.29
CA HIS A 407 2.92 -24.07 -18.98
C HIS A 407 3.84 -23.83 -20.18
N LYS A 408 3.84 -24.77 -21.14
CA LYS A 408 4.77 -24.72 -22.27
C LYS A 408 4.49 -23.59 -23.25
N ASP A 409 3.22 -23.29 -23.49
CA ASP A 409 2.81 -22.28 -24.45
C ASP A 409 3.08 -20.87 -23.91
N GLU A 410 2.77 -20.64 -22.63
CA GLU A 410 3.09 -19.39 -21.96
C GLU A 410 4.61 -19.18 -21.83
N ALA A 411 5.36 -20.24 -21.53
CA ALA A 411 6.82 -20.17 -21.52
C ALA A 411 7.40 -19.81 -22.90
N ARG A 412 6.79 -20.29 -24.00
CA ARG A 412 7.20 -19.93 -25.36
C ARG A 412 6.96 -18.45 -25.65
N GLU A 413 5.82 -17.90 -25.28
CA GLU A 413 5.51 -16.47 -25.45
C GLU A 413 6.43 -15.57 -24.60
N LEU A 414 6.70 -15.97 -23.36
CA LEU A 414 7.67 -15.28 -22.50
C LEU A 414 9.08 -15.32 -23.11
N PHE A 415 9.48 -16.47 -23.67
CA PHE A 415 10.74 -16.59 -24.41
C PHE A 415 10.80 -15.64 -25.60
N GLU A 416 9.73 -15.56 -26.39
CA GLU A 416 9.63 -14.67 -27.55
C GLU A 416 9.81 -13.20 -27.16
N SER A 417 9.21 -12.81 -26.04
CA SER A 417 9.33 -11.45 -25.50
C SER A 417 10.75 -11.14 -25.04
N LEU A 418 11.39 -12.07 -24.35
CA LEU A 418 12.80 -11.94 -23.94
C LEU A 418 13.74 -11.90 -25.16
N GLU A 419 13.44 -12.69 -26.18
CA GLU A 419 14.20 -12.70 -27.43
C GLU A 419 14.04 -11.39 -28.21
N LEU A 420 12.83 -10.83 -28.28
CA LEU A 420 12.58 -9.52 -28.89
C LEU A 420 13.37 -8.44 -28.16
N LEU A 421 13.27 -8.39 -26.83
CA LEU A 421 14.04 -7.48 -26.00
C LEU A 421 15.55 -7.62 -26.26
N LEU A 422 16.06 -8.85 -26.35
CA LEU A 422 17.46 -9.11 -26.69
C LEU A 422 17.86 -8.51 -28.05
N TYR A 423 17.06 -8.73 -29.09
CA TYR A 423 17.38 -8.29 -30.45
C TYR A 423 17.23 -6.78 -30.67
N GLU A 424 16.24 -6.14 -30.05
CA GLU A 424 16.09 -4.69 -30.08
C GLU A 424 17.35 -4.00 -29.52
N ASN A 425 17.90 -4.54 -28.44
CA ASN A 425 19.09 -4.01 -27.80
C ASN A 425 20.37 -4.24 -28.61
N LEU A 426 20.53 -5.42 -29.20
CA LEU A 426 21.66 -5.70 -30.11
C LEU A 426 21.62 -4.81 -31.35
N SER A 427 20.43 -4.41 -31.79
CA SER A 427 20.24 -3.55 -32.97
C SER A 427 20.42 -2.06 -32.65
N SER A 428 19.89 -1.59 -31.52
CA SER A 428 20.07 -0.21 -31.02
C SER A 428 21.55 0.13 -30.80
N SER A 429 22.33 -0.84 -30.33
CA SER A 429 23.79 -0.75 -30.18
C SER A 429 24.54 -0.50 -31.51
N ARG A 430 23.94 -0.82 -32.67
CA ARG A 430 24.50 -0.52 -34.00
C ARG A 430 24.20 0.91 -34.49
N VAL A 431 23.11 1.52 -34.01
CA VAL A 431 22.62 2.83 -34.48
C VAL A 431 23.16 3.98 -33.62
N GLY A 432 23.54 3.73 -32.37
CA GLY A 432 24.09 4.73 -31.44
C GLY A 432 25.52 5.23 -31.72
N MET A 433 26.10 4.94 -32.90
CA MET A 433 27.47 5.35 -33.24
C MET A 433 27.57 6.80 -33.78
N THR A 434 26.49 7.59 -33.80
CA THR A 434 26.49 8.90 -34.49
C THR A 434 26.03 10.09 -33.61
N GLN A 435 25.96 9.96 -32.28
CA GLN A 435 25.64 11.13 -31.45
C GLN A 435 26.44 11.14 -30.14
N GLU A 436 27.61 11.79 -30.20
CA GLU A 436 28.46 12.14 -29.07
C GLU A 436 27.95 13.43 -28.42
N VAL A 437 27.07 13.38 -27.43
CA VAL A 437 26.94 14.45 -26.42
C VAL A 437 26.37 13.90 -25.10
N SER A 438 27.18 13.94 -24.02
CA SER A 438 26.88 13.62 -22.59
C SER A 438 27.42 12.28 -22.01
N LEU A 439 28.73 12.24 -21.79
CA LEU A 439 29.53 11.07 -21.32
C LEU A 439 28.99 10.37 -20.04
N ASP A 440 28.50 11.08 -19.03
CA ASP A 440 28.14 10.47 -17.74
C ASP A 440 26.78 9.75 -17.75
N LYS A 441 25.76 10.35 -18.37
CA LYS A 441 24.42 9.75 -18.49
C LYS A 441 24.44 8.56 -19.44
N ASP A 442 25.22 8.64 -20.51
CA ASP A 442 25.37 7.55 -21.47
C ASP A 442 26.09 6.34 -20.89
N THR A 443 27.08 6.55 -20.02
CA THR A 443 27.81 5.45 -19.37
C THR A 443 26.93 4.70 -18.37
N TYR A 444 26.15 5.41 -17.55
CA TYR A 444 25.19 4.79 -16.63
C TYR A 444 24.11 4.01 -17.38
N ARG A 445 23.55 4.59 -18.45
CA ARG A 445 22.53 3.96 -19.29
C ARG A 445 23.05 2.72 -20.02
N ARG A 446 24.28 2.76 -20.54
CA ARG A 446 24.93 1.57 -21.14
C ARG A 446 25.16 0.48 -20.10
N SER A 447 25.60 0.84 -18.90
CA SER A 447 25.82 -0.14 -17.82
C SER A 447 24.52 -0.81 -17.35
N SER A 448 23.43 -0.04 -17.18
CA SER A 448 22.12 -0.60 -16.82
C SER A 448 21.56 -1.50 -17.92
N GLN A 449 21.75 -1.12 -19.19
CA GLN A 449 21.39 -1.93 -20.35
C GLN A 449 22.16 -3.26 -20.39
N SER A 450 23.48 -3.24 -20.19
CA SER A 450 24.29 -4.45 -20.09
C SER A 450 23.84 -5.37 -18.95
N ARG A 451 23.45 -4.78 -17.81
CA ARG A 451 22.94 -5.55 -16.66
C ARG A 451 21.61 -6.22 -17.01
N LEU A 452 20.71 -5.53 -17.69
CA LEU A 452 19.45 -6.10 -18.18
C LEU A 452 19.68 -7.24 -19.16
N LEU A 453 20.56 -7.05 -20.15
CA LEU A 453 20.91 -8.11 -21.10
C LEU A 453 21.50 -9.34 -20.43
N CYS A 454 22.32 -9.15 -19.39
CA CYS A 454 22.84 -10.25 -18.58
C CYS A 454 21.71 -11.08 -17.95
N PHE A 455 20.66 -10.44 -17.44
CA PHE A 455 19.49 -11.13 -16.89
C PHE A 455 18.65 -11.80 -17.98
N VAL A 456 18.42 -11.14 -19.11
CA VAL A 456 17.68 -11.70 -20.26
C VAL A 456 18.36 -12.95 -20.80
N VAL A 457 19.68 -12.90 -21.04
CA VAL A 457 20.49 -14.04 -21.49
C VAL A 457 20.40 -15.21 -20.50
N THR A 458 20.40 -14.92 -19.19
CA THR A 458 20.24 -15.94 -18.13
C THR A 458 18.85 -16.53 -18.13
N ALA A 459 17.82 -15.70 -18.27
CA ALA A 459 16.43 -16.12 -18.30
C ALA A 459 16.17 -17.03 -19.52
N ILE A 460 16.63 -16.64 -20.71
CA ILE A 460 16.59 -17.45 -21.93
C ILE A 460 17.25 -18.82 -21.71
N ALA A 461 18.43 -18.84 -21.08
CA ALA A 461 19.16 -20.09 -20.85
C ALA A 461 18.45 -21.01 -19.84
N LYS A 462 17.97 -20.47 -18.72
CA LYS A 462 17.21 -21.23 -17.72
C LYS A 462 15.88 -21.74 -18.28
N LEU A 463 15.15 -20.90 -19.01
CA LEU A 463 13.86 -21.24 -19.60
C LEU A 463 14.00 -22.37 -20.63
N ALA A 464 15.04 -22.33 -21.47
CA ALA A 464 15.34 -23.41 -22.41
C ALA A 464 15.85 -24.69 -21.74
N THR A 465 16.50 -24.58 -20.57
CA THR A 465 16.88 -25.74 -19.76
C THR A 465 15.65 -26.42 -19.16
N HIS A 466 14.64 -25.64 -18.77
CA HIS A 466 13.38 -26.13 -18.25
C HIS A 466 12.50 -26.76 -19.36
N HIS A 467 12.37 -26.06 -20.49
CA HIS A 467 11.55 -26.44 -21.66
C HIS A 467 12.45 -26.75 -22.86
N ARG A 468 12.72 -28.04 -23.06
CA ARG A 468 13.75 -28.53 -24.01
C ARG A 468 13.48 -28.13 -25.46
N GLU A 469 12.23 -27.89 -25.83
CA GLU A 469 11.81 -27.41 -27.15
C GLU A 469 12.38 -26.03 -27.50
N LEU A 470 12.75 -25.22 -26.50
CA LEU A 470 13.31 -23.88 -26.70
C LEU A 470 14.83 -23.90 -26.91
N ILE A 471 15.51 -25.02 -26.66
CA ILE A 471 16.99 -25.12 -26.73
C ILE A 471 17.55 -24.68 -28.10
N PRO A 472 17.03 -25.14 -29.25
CA PRO A 472 17.58 -24.73 -30.55
C PRO A 472 17.49 -23.22 -30.76
N ARG A 473 16.36 -22.62 -30.35
CA ARG A 473 16.11 -21.18 -30.45
C ARG A 473 17.04 -20.40 -29.53
N ALA A 474 17.16 -20.82 -28.26
CA ALA A 474 18.09 -20.23 -27.29
C ALA A 474 19.54 -20.24 -27.79
N ARG A 475 20.01 -21.34 -28.38
CA ARG A 475 21.36 -21.41 -28.96
C ARG A 475 21.56 -20.41 -30.10
N VAL A 476 20.53 -20.15 -30.90
CA VAL A 476 20.58 -19.14 -31.97
C VAL A 476 20.64 -17.73 -31.38
N SER A 477 19.77 -17.42 -30.40
CA SER A 477 19.71 -16.10 -29.77
C SER A 477 21.02 -15.78 -29.04
N LEU A 478 21.53 -16.71 -28.22
CA LEU A 478 22.82 -16.58 -27.54
C LEU A 478 24.00 -16.55 -28.52
N GLY A 479 23.94 -17.34 -29.59
CA GLY A 479 24.95 -17.33 -30.66
C GLY A 479 25.05 -15.98 -31.36
N LYS A 480 23.93 -15.27 -31.53
CA LYS A 480 23.93 -13.90 -32.08
C LYS A 480 24.60 -12.91 -31.13
N VAL A 481 24.36 -13.02 -29.82
CA VAL A 481 25.05 -12.20 -28.79
C VAL A 481 26.54 -12.47 -28.76
N ALA A 482 26.96 -13.74 -28.81
CA ALA A 482 28.37 -14.11 -28.81
C ALA A 482 29.12 -13.61 -30.07
N ARG A 483 28.40 -13.44 -31.19
CA ARG A 483 28.95 -12.92 -32.45
C ARG A 483 28.84 -11.40 -32.60
N SER A 484 28.05 -10.71 -31.77
CA SER A 484 27.95 -9.26 -31.86
C SER A 484 29.17 -8.60 -31.22
N ARG A 485 29.91 -7.82 -32.03
CA ARG A 485 31.12 -7.08 -31.61
C ARG A 485 30.85 -5.90 -30.66
N ILE A 486 29.59 -5.62 -30.33
CA ILE A 486 29.15 -4.42 -29.61
C ILE A 486 28.54 -4.76 -28.23
N SER A 487 28.57 -6.04 -27.85
CA SER A 487 28.13 -6.47 -26.52
C SER A 487 29.21 -6.16 -25.49
N ASP A 488 28.80 -5.57 -24.36
CA ASP A 488 29.62 -5.48 -23.15
C ASP A 488 30.24 -6.86 -22.84
N ALA A 489 31.52 -6.86 -22.44
CA ALA A 489 32.28 -8.08 -22.17
C ALA A 489 31.57 -9.02 -21.18
N ARG A 490 30.81 -8.47 -20.23
CA ARG A 490 30.02 -9.24 -19.25
C ARG A 490 28.89 -10.02 -19.91
N VAL A 491 28.19 -9.39 -20.86
CA VAL A 491 27.07 -10.01 -21.60
C VAL A 491 27.62 -11.06 -22.57
N TRP A 492 28.70 -10.73 -23.27
CA TRP A 492 29.36 -11.63 -24.21
C TRP A 492 29.87 -12.90 -23.52
N ARG A 493 30.62 -12.75 -22.40
CA ARG A 493 31.17 -13.89 -21.64
C ARG A 493 30.05 -14.82 -21.18
N ARG A 494 29.00 -14.26 -20.59
CA ARG A 494 27.84 -15.02 -20.13
C ARG A 494 27.13 -15.78 -21.25
N ALA A 495 26.97 -15.18 -22.42
CA ALA A 495 26.38 -15.86 -23.58
C ALA A 495 27.27 -17.02 -24.07
N CYS A 496 28.58 -16.85 -24.12
CA CYS A 496 29.54 -17.90 -24.46
C CYS A 496 29.49 -19.07 -23.45
N ASP A 497 29.45 -18.75 -22.15
CA ASP A 497 29.37 -19.76 -21.08
C ASP A 497 28.11 -20.61 -21.21
N PHE A 498 26.95 -19.98 -21.42
CA PHE A 498 25.69 -20.71 -21.60
C PHE A 498 25.64 -21.51 -22.91
N LEU A 499 26.24 -21.01 -24.01
CA LEU A 499 26.38 -21.79 -25.24
C LEU A 499 27.25 -23.04 -25.04
N GLY A 500 28.31 -22.92 -24.25
CA GLY A 500 29.16 -24.03 -23.84
C GLY A 500 28.37 -25.04 -23.00
N LEU A 501 27.68 -24.55 -21.97
CA LEU A 501 26.90 -25.36 -21.04
C LEU A 501 25.76 -26.12 -21.74
N MET A 502 25.07 -25.49 -22.69
CA MET A 502 24.00 -26.12 -23.48
C MET A 502 24.48 -27.24 -24.42
N LYS A 503 25.79 -27.52 -24.51
CA LYS A 503 26.30 -28.73 -25.20
C LYS A 503 26.06 -30.00 -24.37
N ASP A 504 26.01 -29.87 -23.05
CA ASP A 504 25.74 -30.97 -22.13
C ASP A 504 24.43 -30.69 -21.35
N PRO A 505 23.31 -31.28 -21.76
CA PRO A 505 22.02 -31.07 -21.10
C PRO A 505 21.96 -31.50 -19.63
N ALA A 506 22.79 -32.48 -19.21
CA ALA A 506 22.78 -32.98 -17.84
C ALA A 506 23.44 -31.96 -16.90
N ILE A 507 24.63 -31.48 -17.27
CA ILE A 507 25.34 -30.44 -16.53
C ILE A 507 24.53 -29.14 -16.56
N CYS A 508 23.97 -28.78 -17.72
CA CYS A 508 23.11 -27.61 -17.87
C CYS A 508 21.91 -27.66 -16.91
N SER A 509 21.21 -28.80 -16.83
CA SER A 509 20.10 -28.98 -15.89
C SER A 509 20.52 -29.00 -14.43
N SER A 510 21.75 -29.37 -14.10
CA SER A 510 22.24 -29.30 -12.72
C SER A 510 22.57 -27.88 -12.27
N ILE A 511 22.98 -27.00 -13.19
CA ILE A 511 23.42 -25.63 -12.89
C ILE A 511 22.28 -24.62 -13.06
N LEU A 512 21.51 -24.75 -14.15
CA LEU A 512 20.44 -23.84 -14.54
C LEU A 512 19.03 -24.40 -14.29
N GLY A 513 18.93 -25.66 -13.85
CA GLY A 513 17.65 -26.26 -13.49
C GLY A 513 17.00 -25.61 -12.26
N PRO A 514 15.71 -25.89 -12.02
CA PRO A 514 14.99 -25.31 -10.91
C PRO A 514 15.62 -25.73 -9.57
N SER A 515 15.85 -24.73 -8.71
CA SER A 515 16.50 -24.92 -7.40
C SER A 515 15.69 -25.79 -6.42
N ARG A 516 14.41 -26.02 -6.69
CA ARG A 516 13.53 -26.93 -5.93
C ARG A 516 12.74 -27.84 -6.87
N PRO A 517 12.68 -29.16 -6.61
CA PRO A 517 11.82 -30.05 -7.38
C PRO A 517 10.37 -29.65 -7.15
N THR A 518 9.60 -29.47 -8.23
CA THR A 518 8.15 -29.34 -8.14
C THR A 518 7.60 -30.61 -7.50
N GLN A 519 6.75 -30.46 -6.46
CA GLN A 519 6.06 -31.57 -5.82
C GLN A 519 5.49 -32.50 -6.90
N GLY A 520 6.03 -33.72 -6.98
CA GLY A 520 5.55 -34.77 -7.88
C GLY A 520 6.39 -35.07 -9.13
N THR A 521 7.48 -34.36 -9.43
CA THR A 521 8.42 -34.84 -10.47
C THR A 521 9.54 -35.67 -9.86
N ALA A 522 9.57 -36.96 -10.23
CA ALA A 522 10.67 -37.87 -9.97
C ALA A 522 12.01 -37.20 -10.30
N GLN A 523 13.00 -37.38 -9.43
CA GLN A 523 14.40 -37.05 -9.70
C GLN A 523 14.71 -37.38 -11.16
N LYS A 524 14.94 -36.36 -11.99
CA LYS A 524 15.42 -36.57 -13.35
C LYS A 524 16.77 -37.28 -13.21
N VAL A 525 16.83 -38.51 -13.71
CA VAL A 525 18.05 -39.32 -13.81
C VAL A 525 19.15 -38.45 -14.40
N GLY A 526 20.23 -38.24 -13.63
CA GLY A 526 21.33 -37.33 -13.97
C GLY A 526 21.48 -36.09 -13.07
N SER A 527 20.62 -35.88 -12.08
CA SER A 527 20.85 -34.87 -11.03
C SER A 527 21.92 -35.36 -10.06
N ILE A 528 23.08 -34.70 -10.05
CA ILE A 528 24.13 -34.92 -9.05
C ILE A 528 23.56 -34.49 -7.70
N ASN A 529 23.52 -35.42 -6.74
CA ASN A 529 22.99 -35.16 -5.41
C ASN A 529 24.03 -34.41 -4.57
N TRP A 530 24.04 -33.08 -4.68
CA TRP A 530 24.96 -32.20 -3.95
C TRP A 530 24.79 -32.26 -2.42
N SER A 531 23.79 -32.97 -1.89
CA SER A 531 23.59 -33.16 -0.45
C SER A 531 24.76 -33.88 0.23
N GLU A 532 25.52 -34.72 -0.49
CA GLU A 532 26.75 -35.32 0.04
C GLU A 532 27.95 -34.35 0.07
N GLY A 533 27.87 -33.24 -0.68
CA GLY A 533 28.88 -32.17 -0.69
C GLY A 533 28.81 -31.23 0.52
N SER A 534 27.82 -31.39 1.40
CA SER A 534 27.56 -30.56 2.59
C SER A 534 28.70 -30.49 3.62
N LYS A 535 29.76 -31.30 3.49
CA LYS A 535 30.97 -31.20 4.31
C LYS A 535 32.01 -30.20 3.77
N LYS A 536 31.84 -29.63 2.58
CA LYS A 536 32.66 -28.51 2.08
C LYS A 536 31.74 -27.35 1.71
N MET A 537 31.79 -26.32 2.55
CA MET A 537 30.99 -25.12 2.52
C MET A 537 31.08 -24.40 1.16
N ILE A 538 29.98 -24.34 0.41
CA ILE A 538 29.82 -23.38 -0.70
C ILE A 538 29.15 -22.16 -0.09
N ALA A 539 29.94 -21.16 0.26
CA ALA A 539 29.40 -19.84 0.51
C ALA A 539 28.73 -19.34 -0.78
N HIS A 540 27.46 -18.93 -0.70
CA HIS A 540 26.83 -18.12 -1.74
C HIS A 540 27.59 -16.77 -1.78
N ILE A 541 28.68 -16.72 -2.55
CA ILE A 541 29.39 -15.48 -2.85
C ILE A 541 28.69 -14.88 -4.07
N PRO A 542 28.13 -13.67 -3.95
CA PRO A 542 27.63 -12.95 -5.11
C PRO A 542 28.78 -12.71 -6.10
N PHE A 543 28.58 -13.09 -7.36
CA PHE A 543 29.60 -13.00 -8.42
C PHE A 543 30.17 -11.57 -8.68
N TYR A 544 29.64 -10.52 -8.03
CA TYR A 544 30.22 -9.18 -8.09
C TYR A 544 31.47 -9.00 -7.21
N ILE A 545 31.75 -9.90 -6.26
CA ILE A 545 32.96 -9.83 -5.40
C ILE A 545 34.19 -10.44 -6.09
N LEU A 546 33.99 -11.29 -7.11
CA LEU A 546 35.08 -11.91 -7.87
C LEU A 546 35.65 -11.02 -8.99
N GLY A 547 35.17 -9.79 -9.09
CA GLY A 547 35.52 -8.85 -10.14
C GLY A 547 36.53 -7.80 -9.69
N GLU A 548 37.64 -8.16 -9.05
CA GLU A 548 38.73 -7.18 -8.82
C GLU A 548 40.13 -7.75 -8.48
N GLN A 549 40.41 -9.04 -8.69
CA GLN A 549 41.79 -9.55 -8.58
C GLN A 549 42.20 -10.32 -9.84
N GLU A 550 43.11 -9.72 -10.61
CA GLU A 550 43.85 -10.39 -11.67
C GLU A 550 44.94 -11.28 -11.06
N GLY A 551 44.83 -12.59 -11.26
CA GLY A 551 45.86 -13.57 -10.94
C GLY A 551 45.30 -14.96 -10.61
N PRO A 552 46.01 -16.06 -10.92
CA PRO A 552 45.61 -17.38 -10.46
C PRO A 552 45.69 -17.44 -8.92
N PRO A 553 44.79 -18.18 -8.24
CA PRO A 553 44.72 -18.19 -6.79
C PRO A 553 45.91 -18.98 -6.22
N PHE A 554 46.94 -18.27 -5.78
CA PHE A 554 47.87 -18.82 -4.80
C PHE A 554 47.27 -18.52 -3.43
N HIS A 555 47.00 -19.58 -2.66
CA HIS A 555 46.52 -19.65 -1.27
C HIS A 555 45.05 -20.06 -1.08
N ASP A 556 44.87 -21.18 -0.38
CA ASP A 556 43.62 -21.59 0.24
C ASP A 556 43.25 -20.57 1.33
N PHE A 557 42.11 -19.89 1.16
CA PHE A 557 41.63 -18.90 2.12
C PHE A 557 41.28 -19.54 3.47
N SER A 558 41.78 -18.95 4.57
CA SER A 558 41.47 -19.34 5.94
C SER A 558 40.39 -18.42 6.52
N PHE A 559 39.55 -18.95 7.42
CA PHE A 559 38.47 -18.23 8.12
C PHE A 559 38.95 -16.98 8.88
N SER A 560 40.24 -16.91 9.21
CA SER A 560 40.89 -15.78 9.88
C SER A 560 40.96 -14.50 9.05
N ASP A 561 40.79 -14.60 7.73
CA ASP A 561 41.05 -13.50 6.79
C ASP A 561 39.80 -12.65 6.53
N ILE A 562 38.64 -13.10 7.02
CA ILE A 562 37.31 -12.50 6.81
C ILE A 562 36.82 -11.71 8.04
N ILE A 563 37.46 -11.90 9.20
CA ILE A 563 37.08 -11.19 10.42
C ILE A 563 38.12 -10.06 10.66
N PRO A 564 37.70 -8.79 10.80
CA PRO A 564 38.64 -7.76 11.21
C PRO A 564 39.16 -8.11 12.61
N ARG A 565 40.49 -8.28 12.74
CA ARG A 565 41.12 -8.27 14.06
C ARG A 565 40.84 -6.89 14.67
N ARG A 566 40.40 -6.91 15.94
CA ARG A 566 40.05 -5.76 16.77
C ARG A 566 40.96 -4.54 16.58
#